data_AF-A0AAD5HI87-F1
#
_entry.id   AF-A0AAD5HI87-F1
#
_cell.length_a   1.000
_cell.length_b   1.000
_cell.length_c   1.000
_cell.angle_alpha   90.00
_cell.angle_beta   90.00
_cell.angle_gamma   90.00
#
_symmetry.space_group_name_H-M   'P 1'
#
loop_
_entity.id
_entity.type
_entity.pdbx_description
1 polymer ?
#
loop_
_entity_poly.entity_id
_entity_poly.type
_entity_poly.pdbx_seq_one_letter_code
_entity_poly.pdbx_strand_id
1 'polypeptide(L)'
;MRMPVRFDSLAQELNFIALIDLLNFGSGYRVPLHKYTGRGAFDTIRFGAMSFHIGGTPLTAATFKNITAFEISEIFQFPIDREYTPEGMPFVTMTEANELKRLAIGIAQVLNSTGEFLQSHGYQDLASFILDVTKPSSGNPPSAKNLVDHLIRALPGLHDFTVIQGQTVYLYKKAQILTYHVWMFFKDQDPDRFNFADIKELTIFSDNVIPTMLEHLKVIRLPDSLQQKIEAGQELTTAEAYLARAAAVVACERIVQKAHSQGTIPHMTEGELDVYLWRLGKEGDYRKIVRLQLQDTVMF
;
A
#
# COMPACT_ATOMS: atom_id res chain seq x y z
N MET A 1 -3.42 2.93 12.37
CA MET A 1 -4.30 3.65 11.43
C MET A 1 -5.63 3.98 12.14
N ARG A 2 -5.63 4.93 13.10
CA ARG A 2 -6.91 5.39 13.69
C ARG A 2 -7.34 6.62 12.93
N MET A 3 -8.55 6.61 12.39
CA MET A 3 -9.03 7.64 11.47
C MET A 3 -10.03 8.55 12.18
N PRO A 4 -9.93 9.89 12.04
CA PRO A 4 -10.83 10.84 12.71
C PRO A 4 -12.16 10.98 11.95
N VAL A 5 -12.73 9.86 11.49
CA VAL A 5 -13.98 9.83 10.73
C VAL A 5 -14.95 8.85 11.38
N ARG A 6 -16.24 9.13 11.25
CA ARG A 6 -17.32 8.26 11.71
C ARG A 6 -17.84 7.45 10.53
N PHE A 7 -18.15 6.18 10.79
CA PHE A 7 -18.80 5.29 9.85
C PHE A 7 -20.21 4.94 10.36
N ASP A 8 -21.16 4.85 9.45
CA ASP A 8 -22.56 4.51 9.71
C ASP A 8 -22.78 2.99 9.79
N SER A 9 -21.84 2.20 9.25
CA SER A 9 -21.88 0.73 9.29
C SER A 9 -20.49 0.11 9.18
N LEU A 10 -20.38 -1.16 9.59
CA LEU A 10 -19.18 -1.97 9.38
C LEU A 10 -18.79 -2.04 7.89
N ALA A 11 -19.76 -2.19 7.00
CA ALA A 11 -19.50 -2.26 5.55
C ALA A 11 -18.88 -0.96 5.02
N GLN A 12 -19.31 0.19 5.51
CA GLN A 12 -18.74 1.48 5.11
C GLN A 12 -17.29 1.64 5.62
N GLU A 13 -17.02 1.26 6.88
CA GLU A 13 -15.66 1.25 7.43
C GLU A 13 -14.75 0.29 6.66
N LEU A 14 -15.25 -0.92 6.37
CA LEU A 14 -14.52 -1.93 5.61
C LEU A 14 -14.17 -1.44 4.20
N ASN A 15 -15.11 -0.82 3.50
CA ASN A 15 -14.89 -0.28 2.17
C ASN A 15 -13.81 0.82 2.17
N PHE A 16 -13.85 1.68 3.19
CA PHE A 16 -12.88 2.75 3.40
C PHE A 16 -11.47 2.23 3.71
N ILE A 17 -11.33 1.26 4.62
CA ILE A 17 -10.04 0.63 4.94
C ILE A 17 -9.48 -0.10 3.72
N ALA A 18 -10.32 -0.87 3.01
CA ALA A 18 -9.91 -1.58 1.80
C ALA A 18 -9.39 -0.63 0.71
N LEU A 19 -10.01 0.55 0.54
CA LEU A 19 -9.52 1.57 -0.38
C LEU A 19 -8.11 2.08 -0.01
N ILE A 20 -7.88 2.36 1.28
CA ILE A 20 -6.57 2.84 1.75
C ILE A 20 -5.47 1.82 1.45
N ASP A 21 -5.75 0.53 1.70
CA ASP A 21 -4.77 -0.53 1.49
C ASP A 21 -4.59 -0.88 0.01
N LEU A 22 -5.66 -0.84 -0.79
CA LEU A 22 -5.60 -0.96 -2.25
C LEU A 22 -4.67 0.10 -2.86
N LEU A 23 -4.79 1.34 -2.38
CA LEU A 23 -4.01 2.48 -2.83
C LEU A 23 -2.70 2.68 -2.03
N ASN A 24 -2.27 1.70 -1.23
CA ASN A 24 -1.08 1.81 -0.40
C ASN A 24 0.23 1.67 -1.19
N PHE A 25 0.45 2.59 -2.13
CA PHE A 25 1.64 2.73 -2.98
C PHE A 25 1.98 4.22 -3.18
N GLY A 26 2.94 4.51 -4.08
CA GLY A 26 3.31 5.88 -4.44
C GLY A 26 4.43 6.45 -3.56
N SER A 27 5.10 5.59 -2.78
CA SER A 27 6.22 5.98 -1.91
C SER A 27 7.42 6.56 -2.69
N GLY A 28 7.60 6.19 -3.95
CA GLY A 28 8.57 6.80 -4.88
C GLY A 28 8.29 8.28 -5.19
N TYR A 29 7.05 8.75 -5.02
CA TYR A 29 6.66 10.16 -5.22
C TYR A 29 6.76 10.98 -3.94
N ARG A 30 7.43 10.47 -2.88
CA ARG A 30 7.52 11.17 -1.60
C ARG A 30 8.05 12.59 -1.73
N VAL A 31 9.13 12.80 -2.50
CA VAL A 31 9.76 14.12 -2.67
C VAL A 31 8.81 15.11 -3.34
N PRO A 32 8.25 14.84 -4.54
CA PRO A 32 7.30 15.76 -5.16
C PRO A 32 6.02 15.93 -4.33
N LEU A 33 5.52 14.89 -3.64
CA LEU A 33 4.35 15.03 -2.76
C LEU A 33 4.58 16.02 -1.62
N HIS A 34 5.76 15.99 -0.98
CA HIS A 34 6.10 16.98 0.05
C HIS A 34 6.26 18.37 -0.55
N LYS A 35 6.93 18.49 -1.71
CA LYS A 35 7.11 19.76 -2.42
C LYS A 35 5.78 20.43 -2.75
N TYR A 36 4.82 19.69 -3.30
CA TYR A 36 3.56 20.25 -3.79
C TYR A 36 2.45 20.32 -2.74
N THR A 37 2.51 19.50 -1.69
CA THR A 37 1.38 19.38 -0.75
C THR A 37 1.76 19.35 0.72
N GLY A 38 3.05 19.30 1.05
CA GLY A 38 3.52 19.10 2.43
C GLY A 38 3.24 17.71 3.01
N ARG A 39 2.68 16.77 2.22
CA ARG A 39 2.31 15.42 2.67
C ARG A 39 3.27 14.36 2.15
N GLY A 40 3.46 13.29 2.92
CA GLY A 40 4.09 12.07 2.43
C GLY A 40 3.08 11.16 1.72
N ALA A 41 3.59 10.15 0.99
CA ALA A 41 2.77 9.22 0.21
C ALA A 41 1.57 8.64 0.97
N PHE A 42 1.80 8.05 2.13
CA PHE A 42 0.71 7.46 2.91
C PHE A 42 -0.31 8.50 3.42
N ASP A 43 0.14 9.70 3.78
CA ASP A 43 -0.75 10.78 4.21
C ASP A 43 -1.57 11.32 3.03
N THR A 44 -1.01 11.35 1.83
CA THR A 44 -1.74 11.66 0.58
C THR A 44 -2.85 10.64 0.30
N ILE A 45 -2.56 9.34 0.45
CA ILE A 45 -3.57 8.28 0.26
C ILE A 45 -4.68 8.38 1.31
N ARG A 46 -4.31 8.57 2.59
CA ARG A 46 -5.29 8.77 3.66
C ARG A 46 -6.16 10.00 3.42
N PHE A 47 -5.56 11.09 2.96
CA PHE A 47 -6.30 12.30 2.62
C PHE A 47 -7.31 12.02 1.50
N GLY A 48 -6.89 11.41 0.39
CA GLY A 48 -7.80 11.08 -0.71
C GLY A 48 -8.95 10.16 -0.27
N ALA A 49 -8.67 9.13 0.53
CA ALA A 49 -9.72 8.27 1.09
C ALA A 49 -10.70 9.05 1.97
N MET A 50 -10.22 9.96 2.83
CA MET A 50 -11.08 10.84 3.62
C MET A 50 -11.89 11.82 2.75
N SER A 51 -11.29 12.35 1.68
CA SER A 51 -11.99 13.20 0.70
C SER A 51 -13.11 12.46 -0.01
N PHE A 52 -12.94 11.19 -0.37
CA PHE A 52 -14.06 10.38 -0.88
C PHE A 52 -15.17 10.26 0.16
N HIS A 53 -14.82 9.86 1.38
CA HIS A 53 -15.79 9.59 2.45
C HIS A 53 -16.58 10.83 2.87
N ILE A 54 -15.92 11.99 2.97
CA ILE A 54 -16.52 13.25 3.45
C ILE A 54 -17.07 14.08 2.28
N GLY A 55 -16.41 14.05 1.12
CA GLY A 55 -16.71 14.89 -0.04
C GLY A 55 -17.91 14.42 -0.89
N GLY A 56 -18.56 13.33 -0.49
CA GLY A 56 -19.79 12.84 -1.12
C GLY A 56 -19.58 12.04 -2.41
N THR A 57 -18.33 11.85 -2.86
CA THR A 57 -18.02 10.96 -3.98
C THR A 57 -18.14 9.50 -3.53
N PRO A 58 -19.12 8.72 -4.02
CA PRO A 58 -19.37 7.38 -3.50
C PRO A 58 -18.22 6.41 -3.80
N LEU A 59 -17.81 5.62 -2.81
CA LEU A 59 -16.83 4.55 -2.94
C LEU A 59 -17.44 3.29 -3.59
N THR A 60 -17.85 3.40 -4.85
CA THR A 60 -18.55 2.33 -5.58
C THR A 60 -17.76 1.84 -6.78
N ALA A 61 -18.10 0.63 -7.26
CA ALA A 61 -17.57 0.06 -8.48
C ALA A 61 -17.76 0.99 -9.69
N ALA A 62 -18.93 1.63 -9.79
CA ALA A 62 -19.24 2.56 -10.88
C ALA A 62 -18.35 3.83 -10.84
N THR A 63 -18.16 4.41 -9.65
CA THR A 63 -17.24 5.55 -9.48
C THR A 63 -15.81 5.13 -9.82
N PHE A 64 -15.33 4.03 -9.26
CA PHE A 64 -13.97 3.54 -9.47
C PHE A 64 -13.68 3.24 -10.94
N LYS A 65 -14.62 2.62 -11.66
CA LYS A 65 -14.45 2.28 -13.09
C LYS A 65 -14.21 3.50 -13.98
N ASN A 66 -14.81 4.64 -13.66
CA ASN A 66 -14.82 5.82 -14.55
C ASN A 66 -13.93 6.97 -14.07
N ILE A 67 -13.33 6.86 -12.89
CA ILE A 67 -12.54 7.95 -12.32
C ILE A 67 -11.29 8.25 -13.16
N THR A 68 -11.04 9.52 -13.39
CA THR A 68 -9.94 10.03 -14.20
C THR A 68 -8.79 10.53 -13.34
N ALA A 69 -7.58 10.64 -13.92
CA ALA A 69 -6.43 11.24 -13.24
C ALA A 69 -6.69 12.70 -12.79
N PHE A 70 -7.54 13.43 -13.51
CA PHE A 70 -7.94 14.79 -13.13
C PHE A 70 -8.81 14.78 -11.87
N GLU A 71 -9.84 13.94 -11.80
CA GLU A 71 -10.66 13.79 -10.60
C GLU A 71 -9.83 13.29 -9.40
N ILE A 72 -8.84 12.42 -9.63
CA ILE A 72 -7.88 12.04 -8.58
C ILE A 72 -7.09 13.25 -8.09
N SER A 73 -6.58 14.10 -8.99
CA SER A 73 -5.88 15.33 -8.63
C SER A 73 -6.74 16.23 -7.73
N GLU A 74 -8.02 16.39 -8.07
CA GLU A 74 -8.97 17.21 -7.30
C GLU A 74 -9.29 16.60 -5.93
N ILE A 75 -9.66 15.31 -5.89
CA ILE A 75 -10.05 14.60 -4.65
C ILE A 75 -8.87 14.51 -3.67
N PHE A 76 -7.68 14.17 -4.17
CA PHE A 76 -6.48 14.03 -3.33
C PHE A 76 -5.78 15.37 -3.08
N GLN A 77 -6.22 16.44 -3.76
CA GLN A 77 -5.69 17.79 -3.65
C GLN A 77 -4.18 17.88 -3.88
N PHE A 78 -3.70 17.29 -4.97
CA PHE A 78 -2.33 17.51 -5.43
C PHE A 78 -2.32 17.93 -6.88
N PRO A 79 -1.53 18.95 -7.27
CA PRO A 79 -1.48 19.40 -8.66
C PRO A 79 -0.80 18.34 -9.54
N ILE A 80 -1.32 18.14 -10.75
CA ILE A 80 -0.72 17.25 -11.76
C ILE A 80 -0.01 18.01 -12.89
N ASP A 81 -0.15 19.34 -12.91
CA ASP A 81 0.55 20.21 -13.85
C ASP A 81 1.29 21.32 -13.07
N ARG A 82 2.21 22.02 -13.74
CA ARG A 82 2.94 23.19 -13.23
C ARG A 82 3.01 24.27 -14.29
N GLU A 83 2.94 25.52 -13.83
CA GLU A 83 3.14 26.69 -14.69
C GLU A 83 4.63 26.99 -14.86
N TYR A 84 5.02 27.42 -16.06
CA TYR A 84 6.36 27.91 -16.36
C TYR A 84 6.31 29.01 -17.42
N THR A 85 7.36 29.83 -17.46
CA THR A 85 7.56 30.86 -18.49
C THR A 85 8.63 30.39 -19.46
N PRO A 86 8.31 30.20 -20.76
CA PRO A 86 9.31 29.80 -21.75
C PRO A 86 10.44 30.82 -21.88
N GLU A 87 11.65 30.34 -22.14
CA GLU A 87 12.82 31.20 -22.35
C GLU A 87 12.59 32.14 -23.54
N GLY A 88 12.85 33.44 -23.35
CA GLY A 88 12.62 34.47 -24.36
C GLY A 88 11.16 34.97 -24.49
N MET A 89 10.22 34.45 -23.70
CA MET A 89 8.81 34.86 -23.72
C MET A 89 8.30 35.31 -22.34
N PRO A 90 8.78 36.45 -21.79
CA PRO A 90 8.52 36.86 -20.41
C PRO A 90 7.04 37.20 -20.10
N PHE A 91 6.20 37.32 -21.13
CA PHE A 91 4.77 37.62 -21.00
C PHE A 91 3.86 36.41 -21.32
N VAL A 92 4.44 35.21 -21.48
CA VAL A 92 3.70 33.98 -21.77
C VAL A 92 3.83 33.02 -20.59
N THR A 93 2.70 32.56 -20.06
CA THR A 93 2.65 31.45 -19.11
C THR A 93 2.16 30.20 -19.83
N MET A 94 2.91 29.11 -19.71
CA MET A 94 2.55 27.79 -20.21
C MET A 94 2.37 26.82 -19.06
N THR A 95 1.67 25.72 -19.33
CA THR A 95 1.43 24.65 -18.37
C THR A 95 1.99 23.34 -18.93
N GLU A 96 2.69 22.59 -18.10
CA GLU A 96 3.16 21.24 -18.42
C GLU A 96 2.86 20.26 -17.29
N ALA A 97 2.86 18.96 -17.60
CA ALA A 97 2.71 17.91 -16.60
C ALA A 97 3.85 17.97 -15.56
N ASN A 98 3.50 17.82 -14.30
CA ASN A 98 4.48 17.65 -13.23
C ASN A 98 4.67 16.16 -12.87
N GLU A 99 5.57 15.89 -11.93
CA GLU A 99 5.97 14.55 -11.50
C GLU A 99 4.79 13.73 -10.93
N LEU A 100 3.78 14.39 -10.34
CA LEU A 100 2.62 13.74 -9.71
C LEU A 100 1.54 13.31 -10.69
N LYS A 101 1.59 13.74 -11.96
CA LYS A 101 0.63 13.29 -12.98
C LYS A 101 0.64 11.77 -13.15
N ARG A 102 1.82 11.16 -13.09
CA ARG A 102 1.99 9.70 -13.17
C ARG A 102 1.36 8.99 -11.97
N LEU A 103 1.50 9.56 -10.77
CA LEU A 103 0.83 9.04 -9.57
C LEU A 103 -0.70 9.08 -9.71
N ALA A 104 -1.26 10.21 -10.19
CA ALA A 104 -2.70 10.31 -10.42
C ALA A 104 -3.20 9.29 -11.45
N ILE A 105 -2.46 9.09 -12.54
CA ILE A 105 -2.76 8.06 -13.53
C ILE A 105 -2.72 6.66 -12.91
N GLY A 106 -1.69 6.34 -12.12
CA GLY A 106 -1.57 5.04 -11.45
C GLY A 106 -2.70 4.77 -10.46
N ILE A 107 -3.12 5.77 -9.68
CA ILE A 107 -4.29 5.67 -8.79
C ILE A 107 -5.56 5.43 -9.61
N ALA A 108 -5.80 6.22 -10.66
CA ALA A 108 -6.97 6.04 -11.52
C ALA A 108 -6.99 4.63 -12.15
N GLN A 109 -5.86 4.14 -12.68
CA GLN A 109 -5.77 2.79 -13.26
C GLN A 109 -6.08 1.67 -12.25
N VAL A 110 -5.55 1.77 -11.03
CA VAL A 110 -5.84 0.79 -9.96
C VAL A 110 -7.33 0.81 -9.62
N LEU A 111 -7.95 1.99 -9.50
CA LEU A 111 -9.38 2.10 -9.25
C LEU A 111 -10.20 1.61 -10.45
N ASN A 112 -9.86 1.98 -11.69
CA ASN A 112 -10.60 1.58 -12.87
C ASN A 112 -10.66 0.06 -13.01
N SER A 113 -9.51 -0.61 -12.92
CA SER A 113 -9.43 -2.07 -12.97
C SER A 113 -10.18 -2.75 -11.82
N THR A 114 -10.15 -2.15 -10.61
CA THR A 114 -10.94 -2.62 -9.47
C THR A 114 -12.44 -2.47 -9.71
N GLY A 115 -12.88 -1.30 -10.18
CA GLY A 115 -14.29 -1.03 -10.49
C GLY A 115 -14.82 -1.91 -11.61
N GLU A 116 -14.00 -2.21 -12.63
CA GLU A 116 -14.33 -3.15 -13.69
C GLU A 116 -14.53 -4.57 -13.18
N PHE A 117 -13.62 -5.07 -12.34
CA PHE A 117 -13.79 -6.38 -11.69
C PHE A 117 -15.07 -6.43 -10.85
N LEU A 118 -15.26 -5.46 -9.95
CA LEU A 118 -16.42 -5.44 -9.05
C LEU A 118 -17.73 -5.40 -9.83
N GLN A 119 -17.84 -4.52 -10.83
CA GLN A 119 -19.05 -4.38 -11.63
C GLN A 119 -19.34 -5.65 -12.45
N SER A 120 -18.31 -6.26 -13.05
CA SER A 120 -18.49 -7.48 -13.86
C SER A 120 -18.89 -8.70 -13.03
N HIS A 121 -18.62 -8.69 -11.73
CA HIS A 121 -18.97 -9.77 -10.80
C HIS A 121 -20.16 -9.42 -9.89
N GLY A 122 -20.84 -8.29 -10.12
CA GLY A 122 -22.06 -7.91 -9.39
C GLY A 122 -21.84 -7.31 -8.01
N TYR A 123 -20.60 -6.93 -7.66
CA TYR A 123 -20.27 -6.26 -6.42
C TYR A 123 -20.46 -4.75 -6.55
N GLN A 124 -21.12 -4.14 -5.57
CA GLN A 124 -21.36 -2.69 -5.53
C GLN A 124 -20.08 -1.91 -5.17
N ASP A 125 -19.23 -2.50 -4.34
CA ASP A 125 -18.01 -1.90 -3.79
C ASP A 125 -17.04 -2.98 -3.23
N LEU A 126 -15.87 -2.56 -2.74
CA LEU A 126 -14.88 -3.49 -2.17
C LEU A 126 -15.40 -4.23 -0.95
N ALA A 127 -16.22 -3.58 -0.11
CA ALA A 127 -16.78 -4.23 1.08
C ALA A 127 -17.71 -5.37 0.70
N SER A 128 -18.59 -5.19 -0.28
CA SER A 128 -19.48 -6.25 -0.76
C SER A 128 -18.71 -7.47 -1.29
N PHE A 129 -17.59 -7.25 -1.99
CA PHE A 129 -16.69 -8.33 -2.39
C PHE A 129 -16.03 -9.04 -1.19
N ILE A 130 -15.43 -8.28 -0.26
CA ILE A 130 -14.77 -8.86 0.91
C ILE A 130 -15.75 -9.61 1.81
N LEU A 131 -16.97 -9.09 2.00
CA LEU A 131 -18.03 -9.73 2.77
C LEU A 131 -18.55 -11.02 2.11
N ASP A 132 -18.52 -11.11 0.79
CA ASP A 132 -18.87 -12.36 0.10
C ASP A 132 -17.78 -13.42 0.29
N VAL A 133 -16.51 -13.05 0.05
CA VAL A 133 -15.34 -13.95 0.22
C VAL A 133 -15.19 -14.46 1.67
N THR A 134 -15.50 -13.61 2.66
CA THR A 134 -15.37 -13.93 4.08
C THR A 134 -16.64 -14.53 4.69
N LYS A 135 -17.67 -14.81 3.90
CA LYS A 135 -18.93 -15.36 4.42
C LYS A 135 -18.68 -16.60 5.30
N PRO A 136 -19.16 -16.62 6.56
CA PRO A 136 -18.94 -17.75 7.45
C PRO A 136 -19.43 -19.06 6.84
N SER A 137 -18.63 -20.10 6.96
CA SER A 137 -18.92 -21.44 6.45
C SER A 137 -18.88 -22.44 7.60
N SER A 138 -19.94 -23.24 7.74
CA SER A 138 -20.05 -24.23 8.81
C SER A 138 -18.86 -25.20 8.79
N GLY A 139 -18.10 -25.23 9.88
CA GLY A 139 -16.98 -26.16 10.05
C GLY A 139 -15.64 -25.69 9.48
N ASN A 140 -15.55 -24.50 8.87
CA ASN A 140 -14.29 -23.92 8.42
C ASN A 140 -14.05 -22.58 9.12
N PRO A 141 -12.95 -22.41 9.87
CA PRO A 141 -12.62 -21.11 10.45
C PRO A 141 -12.32 -20.10 9.34
N PRO A 142 -12.54 -18.79 9.57
CA PRO A 142 -12.19 -17.77 8.60
C PRO A 142 -10.66 -17.78 8.37
N SER A 143 -10.24 -17.51 7.14
CA SER A 143 -8.84 -17.66 6.70
C SER A 143 -8.32 -16.40 6.00
N ALA A 144 -7.18 -15.91 6.48
CA ALA A 144 -6.39 -14.85 5.88
C ALA A 144 -5.86 -15.25 4.50
N LYS A 145 -5.32 -16.48 4.36
CA LYS A 145 -4.84 -16.98 3.06
C LYS A 145 -5.94 -17.01 2.01
N ASN A 146 -7.14 -17.45 2.40
CA ASN A 146 -8.29 -17.46 1.51
C ASN A 146 -8.64 -16.05 1.01
N LEU A 147 -8.65 -15.06 1.91
CA LEU A 147 -8.92 -13.67 1.52
C LEU A 147 -7.81 -13.10 0.62
N VAL A 148 -6.52 -13.35 0.95
CA VAL A 148 -5.40 -12.93 0.10
C VAL A 148 -5.51 -13.52 -1.31
N ASP A 149 -5.78 -14.83 -1.45
CA ASP A 149 -5.90 -15.52 -2.74
C ASP A 149 -7.03 -14.93 -3.59
N HIS A 150 -8.20 -14.66 -3.00
CA HIS A 150 -9.30 -14.02 -3.73
C HIS A 150 -8.97 -12.59 -4.14
N LEU A 151 -8.34 -11.81 -3.26
CA LEU A 151 -7.91 -10.44 -3.55
C LEU A 151 -6.93 -10.39 -4.72
N ILE A 152 -5.90 -11.24 -4.73
CA ILE A 152 -4.91 -11.26 -5.81
C ILE A 152 -5.48 -11.81 -7.12
N ARG A 153 -6.46 -12.72 -7.10
CA ARG A 153 -7.10 -13.20 -8.34
C ARG A 153 -8.03 -12.16 -8.95
N ALA A 154 -8.64 -11.35 -8.10
CA ALA A 154 -9.63 -10.36 -8.48
C ALA A 154 -9.01 -9.04 -8.96
N LEU A 155 -8.00 -8.55 -8.26
CA LEU A 155 -7.59 -7.14 -8.35
C LEU A 155 -6.17 -7.00 -8.90
N PRO A 156 -5.99 -6.59 -10.18
CA PRO A 156 -4.68 -6.43 -10.80
C PRO A 156 -3.74 -5.49 -10.04
N GLY A 157 -4.30 -4.47 -9.37
CA GLY A 157 -3.54 -3.55 -8.51
C GLY A 157 -2.86 -4.23 -7.31
N LEU A 158 -3.18 -5.49 -6.99
CA LEU A 158 -2.58 -6.26 -5.91
C LEU A 158 -1.56 -7.31 -6.41
N HIS A 159 -1.29 -7.36 -7.71
CA HIS A 159 -0.34 -8.29 -8.36
C HIS A 159 1.14 -7.91 -8.11
N ASP A 160 1.54 -7.87 -6.85
CA ASP A 160 2.91 -7.58 -6.42
C ASP A 160 3.81 -8.80 -6.58
N PHE A 161 4.21 -9.05 -7.83
CA PHE A 161 5.21 -10.04 -8.23
C PHE A 161 6.09 -9.53 -9.40
N THR A 162 7.26 -10.14 -9.56
CA THR A 162 8.14 -9.91 -10.72
C THR A 162 8.90 -11.18 -11.11
N VAL A 163 9.61 -11.17 -12.24
CA VAL A 163 10.46 -12.28 -12.69
C VAL A 163 11.92 -11.86 -12.61
N ILE A 164 12.71 -12.58 -11.82
CA ILE A 164 14.16 -12.36 -11.66
C ILE A 164 14.87 -13.65 -12.05
N GLN A 165 15.77 -13.60 -13.04
CA GLN A 165 16.53 -14.76 -13.51
C GLN A 165 15.65 -15.98 -13.86
N GLY A 166 14.47 -15.74 -14.44
CA GLY A 166 13.51 -16.78 -14.82
C GLY A 166 12.69 -17.36 -13.65
N GLN A 167 12.88 -16.86 -12.43
CA GLN A 167 12.09 -17.23 -11.26
C GLN A 167 11.08 -16.13 -10.92
N THR A 168 9.83 -16.51 -10.70
CA THR A 168 8.81 -15.57 -10.23
C THR A 168 8.98 -15.34 -8.73
N VAL A 169 9.09 -14.07 -8.34
CA VAL A 169 9.18 -13.61 -6.95
C VAL A 169 7.86 -12.96 -6.58
N TYR A 170 7.16 -13.54 -5.60
CA TYR A 170 5.87 -13.07 -5.11
C TYR A 170 6.03 -12.39 -3.76
N LEU A 171 5.45 -11.19 -3.59
CA LEU A 171 5.44 -10.47 -2.32
C LEU A 171 4.03 -10.11 -1.85
N TYR A 172 3.11 -9.78 -2.76
CA TYR A 172 1.70 -9.54 -2.45
C TYR A 172 1.44 -8.60 -1.26
N LYS A 173 2.32 -7.60 -1.06
CA LYS A 173 2.33 -6.77 0.15
C LYS A 173 0.98 -6.12 0.42
N LYS A 174 0.35 -5.54 -0.61
CA LYS A 174 -0.93 -4.83 -0.44
C LYS A 174 -2.10 -5.78 -0.15
N ALA A 175 -2.10 -6.98 -0.73
CA ALA A 175 -3.12 -7.99 -0.40
C ALA A 175 -2.97 -8.46 1.05
N GLN A 176 -1.73 -8.73 1.49
CA GLN A 176 -1.45 -9.16 2.85
C GLN A 176 -1.79 -8.08 3.89
N ILE A 177 -1.39 -6.82 3.68
CA ILE A 177 -1.70 -5.74 4.64
C ILE A 177 -3.20 -5.41 4.68
N LEU A 178 -3.91 -5.47 3.55
CA LEU A 178 -5.36 -5.31 3.50
C LEU A 178 -6.03 -6.40 4.35
N THR A 179 -5.66 -7.67 4.15
CA THR A 179 -6.17 -8.78 4.98
C THR A 179 -5.83 -8.60 6.46
N TYR A 180 -4.62 -8.14 6.79
CA TYR A 180 -4.23 -7.88 8.17
C TYR A 180 -5.04 -6.75 8.81
N HIS A 181 -5.30 -5.65 8.10
CA HIS A 181 -6.14 -4.57 8.60
C HIS A 181 -7.60 -5.00 8.75
N VAL A 182 -8.13 -5.83 7.84
CA VAL A 182 -9.46 -6.43 8.01
C VAL A 182 -9.55 -7.21 9.31
N TRP A 183 -8.60 -8.10 9.58
CA TRP A 183 -8.53 -8.81 10.85
C TRP A 183 -8.41 -7.85 12.04
N MET A 184 -7.45 -6.92 11.98
CA MET A 184 -7.11 -6.03 13.09
C MET A 184 -8.29 -5.13 13.51
N PHE A 185 -9.09 -4.65 12.55
CA PHE A 185 -10.21 -3.75 12.83
C PHE A 185 -11.54 -4.46 13.11
N PHE A 186 -11.76 -5.65 12.55
CA PHE A 186 -13.09 -6.28 12.55
C PHE A 186 -13.18 -7.63 13.27
N LYS A 187 -12.07 -8.26 13.68
CA LYS A 187 -12.10 -9.57 14.38
C LYS A 187 -12.94 -9.57 15.66
N ASP A 188 -12.99 -8.45 16.38
CA ASP A 188 -13.76 -8.33 17.64
C ASP A 188 -15.21 -7.89 17.37
N GLN A 189 -15.51 -7.38 16.16
CA GLN A 189 -16.84 -6.92 15.76
C GLN A 189 -17.67 -8.04 15.11
N ASP A 190 -17.03 -8.89 14.28
CA ASP A 190 -17.62 -10.06 13.62
C ASP A 190 -16.58 -11.20 13.59
N PRO A 191 -16.37 -11.91 14.73
CA PRO A 191 -15.31 -12.90 14.88
C PRO A 191 -15.49 -14.11 13.96
N ASP A 192 -16.73 -14.54 13.70
CA ASP A 192 -17.02 -15.70 12.84
C ASP A 192 -16.55 -15.45 11.39
N ARG A 193 -16.44 -14.18 11.00
CA ARG A 193 -16.02 -13.74 9.68
C ARG A 193 -14.54 -13.34 9.61
N PHE A 194 -14.05 -12.64 10.62
CA PHE A 194 -12.76 -11.93 10.52
C PHE A 194 -11.70 -12.40 11.50
N ASN A 195 -11.99 -13.30 12.44
CA ASN A 195 -10.97 -13.83 13.35
C ASN A 195 -10.13 -14.93 12.67
N PHE A 196 -9.33 -14.53 11.67
CA PHE A 196 -8.55 -15.43 10.82
C PHE A 196 -7.62 -16.35 11.63
N ALA A 197 -7.84 -17.66 11.55
CA ALA A 197 -7.09 -18.66 12.33
C ALA A 197 -5.62 -18.77 11.91
N ASP A 198 -5.33 -18.43 10.66
CA ASP A 198 -4.03 -18.46 9.99
C ASP A 198 -3.42 -17.06 9.83
N ILE A 199 -3.87 -16.05 10.58
CA ILE A 199 -3.34 -14.68 10.48
C ILE A 199 -1.81 -14.61 10.64
N LYS A 200 -1.25 -15.49 11.48
CA LYS A 200 0.19 -15.61 11.74
C LYS A 200 1.00 -16.15 10.55
N GLU A 201 0.34 -16.65 9.51
CA GLU A 201 0.99 -17.12 8.28
C GLU A 201 1.19 -15.99 7.26
N LEU A 202 0.66 -14.78 7.51
CA LEU A 202 1.03 -13.60 6.73
C LEU A 202 2.50 -13.26 6.99
N THR A 203 3.18 -12.87 5.93
CA THR A 203 4.56 -12.37 5.99
C THR A 203 4.58 -10.87 6.27
N ILE A 204 5.75 -10.34 6.60
CA ILE A 204 6.00 -8.90 6.74
C ILE A 204 5.54 -8.15 5.48
N PHE A 205 4.91 -6.98 5.64
CA PHE A 205 4.35 -6.20 4.54
C PHE A 205 5.42 -5.35 3.86
N SER A 206 6.46 -6.03 3.34
CA SER A 206 7.70 -5.42 2.87
C SER A 206 7.44 -4.36 1.80
N ASP A 207 7.39 -3.09 2.20
CA ASP A 207 7.27 -1.91 1.37
C ASP A 207 8.66 -1.31 1.08
N ASN A 208 8.76 0.02 1.00
CA ASN A 208 10.03 0.72 0.90
C ASN A 208 10.65 1.08 2.27
N VAL A 209 9.86 1.05 3.35
CA VAL A 209 10.30 1.36 4.72
C VAL A 209 11.01 0.17 5.32
N ILE A 210 10.39 -1.01 5.31
CA ILE A 210 10.90 -2.21 5.99
C ILE A 210 12.34 -2.56 5.57
N PRO A 211 12.65 -2.83 4.28
CA PRO A 211 14.01 -3.12 3.84
C PRO A 211 14.99 -1.98 4.18
N THR A 212 14.57 -0.73 4.05
CA THR A 212 15.42 0.42 4.42
C THR A 212 15.77 0.42 5.91
N MET A 213 14.80 0.11 6.77
CA MET A 213 15.03 0.04 8.21
C MET A 213 15.96 -1.12 8.58
N LEU A 214 15.74 -2.30 8.00
CA LEU A 214 16.59 -3.47 8.26
C LEU A 214 18.03 -3.24 7.81
N GLU A 215 18.24 -2.58 6.67
CA GLU A 215 19.58 -2.20 6.19
C GLU A 215 20.24 -1.19 7.14
N HIS A 216 19.50 -0.15 7.56
CA HIS A 216 20.01 0.84 8.48
C HIS A 216 20.38 0.24 9.85
N LEU A 217 19.54 -0.66 10.37
CA LEU A 217 19.75 -1.40 11.61
C LEU A 217 20.78 -2.53 11.48
N LYS A 218 21.42 -2.70 10.31
CA LYS A 218 22.45 -3.71 10.03
C LYS A 218 21.96 -5.16 10.19
N VAL A 219 20.66 -5.38 10.01
CA VAL A 219 20.04 -6.71 9.99
C VAL A 219 20.24 -7.38 8.63
N ILE A 220 20.08 -6.61 7.55
CA ILE A 220 20.44 -7.03 6.19
C ILE A 220 21.63 -6.20 5.70
N ARG A 221 22.31 -6.71 4.67
CA ARG A 221 23.35 -5.98 3.93
C ARG A 221 23.03 -6.07 2.44
N LEU A 222 22.66 -4.94 1.86
CA LEU A 222 22.48 -4.80 0.42
C LEU A 222 23.83 -4.69 -0.30
N PRO A 223 23.90 -5.02 -1.60
CA PRO A 223 25.11 -4.78 -2.40
C PRO A 223 25.53 -3.31 -2.36
N ASP A 224 26.83 -3.03 -2.28
CA ASP A 224 27.36 -1.67 -2.12
C ASP A 224 26.87 -0.73 -3.25
N SER A 225 26.73 -1.23 -4.48
CA SER A 225 26.18 -0.47 -5.61
C SER A 225 24.71 -0.07 -5.43
N LEU A 226 23.90 -0.94 -4.81
CA LEU A 226 22.50 -0.66 -4.51
C LEU A 226 22.39 0.35 -3.36
N GLN A 227 23.24 0.21 -2.34
CA GLN A 227 23.29 1.15 -1.23
C GLN A 227 23.64 2.57 -1.71
N GLN A 228 24.64 2.71 -2.57
CA GLN A 228 25.03 4.00 -3.16
C GLN A 228 23.88 4.65 -3.95
N LYS A 229 23.11 3.87 -4.73
CA LYS A 229 21.91 4.37 -5.43
C LYS A 229 20.86 4.89 -4.46
N ILE A 230 20.57 4.13 -3.40
CA ILE A 230 19.59 4.51 -2.37
C ILE A 230 20.04 5.81 -1.67
N GLU A 231 21.30 5.90 -1.25
CA GLU A 231 21.85 7.09 -0.58
C GLU A 231 21.83 8.33 -1.47
N ALA A 232 22.08 8.15 -2.78
CA ALA A 232 21.98 9.21 -3.78
C ALA A 232 20.53 9.58 -4.15
N GLY A 233 19.52 8.89 -3.57
CA GLY A 233 18.11 9.11 -3.88
C GLY A 233 17.74 8.76 -5.32
N GLN A 234 18.51 7.88 -5.97
CA GLN A 234 18.29 7.46 -7.35
C GLN A 234 17.16 6.43 -7.42
N GLU A 235 16.45 6.44 -8.54
CA GLU A 235 15.43 5.44 -8.83
C GLU A 235 16.07 4.05 -9.03
N LEU A 236 15.48 3.05 -8.37
CA LEU A 236 15.90 1.67 -8.47
C LEU A 236 15.24 0.99 -9.67
N THR A 237 15.86 -0.07 -10.17
CA THR A 237 15.18 -1.00 -11.07
C THR A 237 14.20 -1.88 -10.29
N THR A 238 13.22 -2.48 -10.99
CA THR A 238 12.30 -3.45 -10.40
C THR A 238 13.03 -4.60 -9.71
N ALA A 239 14.08 -5.14 -10.33
CA ALA A 239 14.87 -6.24 -9.76
C ALA A 239 15.58 -5.83 -8.46
N GLU A 240 16.17 -4.63 -8.42
CA GLU A 240 16.82 -4.08 -7.22
C GLU A 240 15.84 -3.86 -6.07
N ALA A 241 14.66 -3.28 -6.37
CA ALA A 241 13.62 -3.06 -5.38
C ALA A 241 13.09 -4.39 -4.82
N TYR A 242 12.83 -5.38 -5.67
CA TYR A 242 12.38 -6.71 -5.24
C TYR A 242 13.45 -7.48 -4.49
N LEU A 243 14.73 -7.35 -4.84
CA LEU A 243 15.83 -7.96 -4.09
C LEU A 243 15.86 -7.48 -2.63
N ALA A 244 15.79 -6.16 -2.42
CA ALA A 244 15.79 -5.59 -1.08
C ALA A 244 14.56 -6.04 -0.27
N ARG A 245 13.38 -6.04 -0.92
CA ARG A 245 12.11 -6.43 -0.29
C ARG A 245 12.06 -7.93 0.03
N ALA A 246 12.53 -8.80 -0.86
CA ALA A 246 12.61 -10.24 -0.60
C ALA A 246 13.60 -10.55 0.54
N ALA A 247 14.75 -9.85 0.60
CA ALA A 247 15.68 -9.97 1.71
C ALA A 247 15.04 -9.56 3.05
N ALA A 248 14.18 -8.54 3.05
CA ALA A 248 13.45 -8.11 4.24
C ALA A 248 12.46 -9.18 4.72
N VAL A 249 11.73 -9.84 3.82
CA VAL A 249 10.84 -10.96 4.17
C VAL A 249 11.60 -12.06 4.91
N VAL A 250 12.70 -12.55 4.32
CA VAL A 250 13.52 -13.60 4.94
C VAL A 250 14.13 -13.16 6.28
N ALA A 251 14.57 -11.90 6.39
CA ALA A 251 15.13 -11.38 7.63
C ALA A 251 14.09 -11.29 8.74
N CYS A 252 12.88 -10.83 8.44
CA CYS A 252 11.78 -10.73 9.42
C CYS A 252 11.29 -12.10 9.88
N GLU A 253 11.18 -13.07 8.97
CA GLU A 253 10.88 -14.47 9.33
C GLU A 253 11.89 -14.98 10.38
N ARG A 254 13.20 -14.77 10.14
CA ARG A 254 14.27 -15.17 11.06
C ARG A 254 14.23 -14.41 12.40
N ILE A 255 13.88 -13.13 12.39
CA ILE A 255 13.68 -12.34 13.62
C ILE A 255 12.57 -12.96 14.46
N VAL A 256 11.42 -13.28 13.84
CA VAL A 256 10.28 -13.88 14.52
C VAL A 256 10.62 -15.27 15.07
N GLN A 257 11.27 -16.13 14.27
CA GLN A 257 11.75 -17.45 14.73
C GLN A 257 12.70 -17.33 15.92
N LYS A 258 13.60 -16.34 15.91
CA LYS A 258 14.51 -16.07 17.03
C LYS A 258 13.75 -15.58 18.26
N ALA A 259 12.77 -14.70 18.09
CA ALA A 259 11.94 -14.20 19.17
C ALA A 259 11.12 -15.32 19.85
N HIS A 260 10.58 -16.26 19.07
CA HIS A 260 9.83 -17.42 19.59
C HIS A 260 10.71 -18.39 20.38
N SER A 261 11.95 -18.61 19.93
CA SER A 261 12.86 -19.59 20.56
C SER A 261 13.63 -19.05 21.76
N GLN A 262 13.98 -17.75 21.76
CA GLN A 262 14.93 -17.17 22.73
C GLN A 262 14.60 -15.73 23.14
N GLY A 263 13.49 -15.17 22.67
CA GLY A 263 13.14 -13.77 22.90
C GLY A 263 12.20 -13.54 24.09
N THR A 264 12.07 -12.28 24.48
CA THR A 264 11.11 -11.83 25.51
C THR A 264 9.70 -11.63 24.97
N ILE A 265 9.49 -11.81 23.68
CA ILE A 265 8.21 -11.64 22.95
C ILE A 265 7.88 -12.88 22.11
N PRO A 266 7.67 -14.05 22.75
CA PRO A 266 7.60 -15.35 22.08
C PRO A 266 6.35 -15.56 21.22
N HIS A 267 5.42 -14.60 21.20
CA HIS A 267 4.18 -14.66 20.42
C HIS A 267 4.13 -13.63 19.29
N MET A 268 5.20 -12.84 19.10
CA MET A 268 5.25 -11.82 18.05
C MET A 268 5.04 -12.45 16.68
N THR A 269 4.12 -11.91 15.90
CA THR A 269 3.90 -12.25 14.50
C THR A 269 4.69 -11.33 13.57
N GLU A 270 4.85 -11.70 12.30
CA GLU A 270 5.45 -10.79 11.32
C GLU A 270 4.59 -9.52 11.11
N GLY A 271 3.26 -9.61 11.18
CA GLY A 271 2.39 -8.42 11.12
C GLY A 271 2.61 -7.44 12.28
N GLU A 272 2.85 -7.94 13.50
CA GLU A 272 3.18 -7.07 14.64
C GLU A 272 4.58 -6.46 14.52
N LEU A 273 5.55 -7.24 14.00
CA LEU A 273 6.89 -6.74 13.68
C LEU A 273 6.83 -5.65 12.61
N ASP A 274 5.97 -5.79 11.59
CA ASP A 274 5.73 -4.78 10.56
C ASP A 274 5.26 -3.47 11.18
N VAL A 275 4.21 -3.53 12.00
CA VAL A 275 3.65 -2.36 12.69
C VAL A 275 4.74 -1.65 13.51
N TYR A 276 5.60 -2.40 14.19
CA TYR A 276 6.71 -1.84 14.96
C TYR A 276 7.76 -1.17 14.05
N LEU A 277 8.33 -1.88 13.08
CA LEU A 277 9.38 -1.38 12.20
C LEU A 277 8.91 -0.20 11.35
N TRP A 278 7.67 -0.26 10.85
CA TRP A 278 7.07 0.80 10.06
C TRP A 278 6.90 2.08 10.89
N ARG A 279 6.43 1.97 12.15
CA ARG A 279 6.32 3.11 13.08
C ARG A 279 7.69 3.68 13.43
N LEU A 280 8.66 2.82 13.74
CA LEU A 280 10.04 3.23 14.02
C LEU A 280 10.59 4.07 12.86
N GLY A 281 10.32 3.67 11.61
CA GLY A 281 10.71 4.43 10.42
C GLY A 281 10.07 5.82 10.27
N LYS A 282 9.08 6.17 11.09
CA LYS A 282 8.44 7.51 11.10
C LYS A 282 8.91 8.40 12.25
N GLU A 283 9.75 7.89 13.15
CA GLU A 283 10.17 8.59 14.37
C GLU A 283 11.58 9.21 14.22
N GLY A 284 11.77 10.38 14.85
CA GLY A 284 13.08 11.02 15.02
C GLY A 284 13.98 11.01 13.77
N ASP A 285 15.22 10.57 13.96
CA ASP A 285 16.22 10.49 12.90
C ASP A 285 15.93 9.38 11.88
N TYR A 286 15.19 8.34 12.24
CA TYR A 286 14.80 7.28 11.30
C TYR A 286 13.92 7.82 10.16
N ARG A 287 13.15 8.88 10.40
CA ARG A 287 12.34 9.55 9.35
C ARG A 287 13.21 10.21 8.27
N LYS A 288 14.45 10.57 8.59
CA LYS A 288 15.40 11.25 7.68
C LYS A 288 16.17 10.30 6.77
N ILE A 289 16.12 8.99 7.05
CA ILE A 289 16.79 7.98 6.23
C ILE A 289 16.20 7.98 4.83
N VAL A 290 17.07 8.08 3.84
CA VAL A 290 16.70 8.00 2.42
C VAL A 290 16.13 6.62 2.14
N ARG A 291 14.93 6.58 1.57
CA ARG A 291 14.20 5.34 1.29
C ARG A 291 14.52 4.87 -0.12
N LEU A 292 14.39 3.56 -0.34
CA LEU A 292 14.34 3.03 -1.70
C LEU A 292 13.16 3.67 -2.46
N GLN A 293 13.39 3.97 -3.74
CA GLN A 293 12.43 4.66 -4.60
C GLN A 293 12.31 3.91 -5.93
N LEU A 294 11.07 3.58 -6.29
CA LEU A 294 10.66 3.11 -7.61
C LEU A 294 9.35 3.85 -7.91
N GLN A 295 9.35 4.75 -8.89
CA GLN A 295 8.21 5.64 -9.16
C GLN A 295 7.21 4.99 -10.13
N ASP A 296 7.70 4.23 -11.09
CA ASP A 296 6.87 3.57 -12.10
C ASP A 296 6.30 2.23 -11.63
N THR A 297 5.85 2.17 -10.37
CA THR A 297 5.15 0.99 -9.82
C THR A 297 3.98 1.35 -8.92
N VAL A 298 2.88 0.61 -9.08
CA VAL A 298 1.70 0.67 -8.20
C VAL A 298 1.61 -0.53 -7.26
N MET A 299 2.61 -1.41 -7.28
CA MET A 299 2.53 -2.73 -6.66
C MET A 299 2.77 -2.72 -5.14
N PHE A 300 3.50 -1.74 -4.58
CA PHE A 300 3.91 -1.76 -3.17
C PHE A 300 4.10 -0.39 -2.50
#